data_AF-A0A558EA52-F1
#
_entry.id   AF-A0A558EA52-F1
#
_cell.length_a   1.000
_cell.length_b   1.000
_cell.length_c   1.000
_cell.angle_alpha   90.00
_cell.angle_beta   90.00
_cell.angle_gamma   90.00
#
_symmetry.space_group_name_H-M   'P 1'
#
loop_
_entity.id
_entity.type
_entity.pdbx_description
1 polymer ?
#
loop_
_entity_poly.entity_id
_entity_poly.type
_entity_poly.pdbx_seq_one_letter_code
_entity_poly.pdbx_strand_id
1 'polypeptide(L)'
;MTAEKPPTRDSRPSRSSSGLFLPTGVWTKDRLMVEQEKQRLLPWRTILNDLMNQAHDTESACTWYLMAEATLAQIDRDLDDLYEWLEAIERGDAVCEKPER
;
A
#
# COMPACT_ATOMS: atom_id res chain seq x y z
N MET A 1 -14.56 20.60 -54.09
CA MET A 1 -13.42 19.87 -53.51
C MET A 1 -13.49 20.07 -52.00
N THR A 2 -14.14 19.15 -51.29
CA THR A 2 -14.27 19.16 -49.83
C THR A 2 -13.24 18.21 -49.25
N ALA A 3 -12.26 18.73 -48.52
CA ALA A 3 -11.29 17.92 -47.78
C ALA A 3 -11.80 17.74 -46.36
N GLU A 4 -12.39 16.58 -46.06
CA GLU A 4 -12.62 16.15 -44.68
C GLU A 4 -11.28 15.80 -44.03
N LYS A 5 -10.93 16.52 -42.96
CA LYS A 5 -9.86 16.14 -42.03
C LYS A 5 -10.39 15.03 -41.12
N PRO A 6 -9.69 13.92 -40.93
CA PRO A 6 -10.12 12.89 -39.99
C PRO A 6 -10.00 13.41 -38.55
N PRO A 7 -10.93 13.06 -37.66
CA PRO A 7 -10.84 13.41 -36.25
C PRO A 7 -9.64 12.67 -35.64
N THR A 8 -8.66 13.43 -35.17
CA THR A 8 -7.55 12.93 -34.37
C THR A 8 -8.15 12.38 -33.08
N ARG A 9 -8.36 11.05 -33.03
CA ARG A 9 -8.65 10.37 -31.78
C ARG A 9 -7.48 10.65 -30.84
N ASP A 10 -7.75 11.39 -29.78
CA ASP A 10 -6.85 11.48 -28.63
C ASP A 10 -6.65 10.07 -28.09
N SER A 11 -5.60 9.41 -28.56
CA SER A 11 -5.07 8.16 -28.00
C SER A 11 -4.36 8.47 -26.68
N ARG A 12 -5.03 9.15 -25.75
CA ARG A 12 -4.56 9.13 -24.36
C ARG A 12 -4.68 7.68 -23.92
N PRO A 13 -3.57 6.98 -23.63
CA PRO A 13 -3.66 5.61 -23.14
C PRO A 13 -4.56 5.66 -21.90
N SER A 14 -5.62 4.86 -21.93
CA SER A 14 -6.49 4.63 -20.79
C SER A 14 -5.60 4.36 -19.59
N ARG A 15 -5.57 5.30 -18.63
CA ARG A 15 -4.78 5.21 -17.40
C ARG A 15 -5.08 3.85 -16.77
N SER A 16 -4.15 2.91 -16.94
CA SER A 16 -4.27 1.61 -16.31
C SER A 16 -4.18 1.82 -14.81
N SER A 17 -4.96 1.08 -14.03
CA SER A 17 -4.80 1.05 -12.58
C SER A 17 -3.34 0.71 -12.25
N SER A 18 -2.67 1.60 -11.53
CA SER A 18 -1.31 1.38 -11.03
C SER A 18 -1.37 0.20 -10.08
N GLY A 19 -0.50 -0.78 -10.27
CA GLY A 19 -0.41 -1.92 -9.35
C GLY A 19 0.22 -1.51 -8.02
N LEU A 20 0.32 -2.46 -7.09
CA LEU A 20 0.94 -2.28 -5.80
C LEU A 20 1.89 -3.45 -5.52
N PHE A 21 3.06 -3.15 -4.93
CA PHE A 21 3.92 -4.17 -4.33
C PHE A 21 3.40 -4.47 -2.93
N LEU A 22 3.00 -5.72 -2.71
CA LEU A 22 2.60 -6.19 -1.39
C LEU A 22 3.83 -6.41 -0.49
N PRO A 23 3.70 -6.29 0.84
CA PRO A 23 4.76 -6.63 1.80
C PRO A 23 5.28 -8.06 1.69
N THR A 24 4.49 -8.98 1.15
CA THR A 24 4.93 -10.34 0.75
C THR A 24 5.90 -10.36 -0.44
N GLY A 25 6.22 -9.23 -1.06
CA GLY A 25 7.13 -9.10 -2.19
C GLY A 25 6.49 -9.37 -3.55
N VAL A 26 5.15 -9.40 -3.61
CA VAL A 26 4.40 -9.70 -4.85
C VAL A 26 3.82 -8.41 -5.44
N TRP A 27 4.09 -8.16 -6.72
CA TRP A 27 3.39 -7.11 -7.48
C TRP A 27 1.99 -7.59 -7.88
N THR A 28 0.96 -6.78 -7.61
CA THR A 28 -0.42 -7.13 -7.97
C THR A 28 -1.23 -5.93 -8.47
N LYS A 29 -2.27 -6.23 -9.24
CA LYS A 29 -3.38 -5.32 -9.56
C LYS A 29 -4.72 -5.86 -9.05
N ASP A 30 -4.70 -7.02 -8.41
CA ASP A 30 -5.90 -7.69 -7.91
C ASP A 30 -6.29 -7.12 -6.56
N ARG A 31 -7.45 -6.45 -6.53
CA ARG A 31 -8.03 -5.88 -5.31
C ARG A 31 -8.20 -6.93 -4.22
N LEU A 32 -8.58 -8.16 -4.57
CA LEU A 32 -8.78 -9.22 -3.58
C LEU A 32 -7.47 -9.59 -2.89
N MET A 33 -6.35 -9.65 -3.64
CA MET A 33 -5.04 -9.90 -3.05
C MET A 33 -4.60 -8.78 -2.10
N VAL A 34 -4.85 -7.52 -2.47
CA VAL A 34 -4.54 -6.37 -1.60
C VAL A 34 -5.38 -6.43 -0.31
N GLU A 35 -6.67 -6.78 -0.40
CA GLU A 35 -7.52 -6.96 0.78
C GLU A 35 -7.05 -8.12 1.66
N GLN A 36 -6.68 -9.25 1.06
CA GLN A 36 -6.15 -10.41 1.79
C GLN A 36 -4.86 -10.06 2.53
N GLU A 37 -3.96 -9.33 1.89
CA GLU A 37 -2.71 -8.90 2.50
C GLU A 37 -2.95 -7.94 3.67
N LYS A 38 -3.90 -7.01 3.53
CA LYS A 38 -4.34 -6.15 4.63
C LYS A 38 -4.86 -6.98 5.80
N GLN A 39 -5.74 -7.95 5.55
CA GLN A 39 -6.25 -8.85 6.60
C GLN A 39 -5.15 -9.71 7.23
N ARG A 40 -4.11 -10.07 6.48
CA ARG A 40 -2.95 -10.80 6.99
C ARG A 40 -2.14 -9.95 7.97
N LEU A 41 -1.99 -8.64 7.73
CA LEU A 41 -1.17 -7.74 8.56
C LEU A 41 -1.85 -7.27 9.85
N LEU A 42 -3.17 -7.07 9.84
CA LEU A 42 -3.91 -6.53 11.00
C LEU A 42 -3.67 -7.29 12.32
N PRO A 43 -3.68 -8.65 12.36
CA PRO A 43 -3.40 -9.37 13.60
C PRO A 43 -1.98 -9.15 14.11
N TRP A 44 -0.99 -9.09 13.21
CA TRP A 44 0.42 -8.89 13.59
C TRP A 44 0.66 -7.52 14.19
N ARG A 45 0.02 -6.48 13.63
CA ARG A 45 0.03 -5.13 14.20
C ARG A 45 -0.44 -5.15 15.66
N THR A 46 -1.59 -5.76 15.92
CA THR A 46 -2.15 -5.85 17.29
C THR A 46 -1.23 -6.61 18.22
N ILE A 47 -0.75 -7.79 17.80
CA ILE A 47 0.13 -8.63 18.61
C ILE A 47 1.42 -7.89 18.99
N LEU A 48 2.07 -7.22 18.03
CA LEU A 48 3.30 -6.49 18.29
C LEU A 48 3.07 -5.27 19.18
N ASN A 49 2.00 -4.52 18.94
CA ASN A 49 1.65 -3.38 19.78
C ASN A 49 1.40 -3.80 21.23
N ASP A 50 0.64 -4.88 21.46
CA ASP A 50 0.36 -5.39 22.80
C ASP A 50 1.62 -5.92 23.50
N LEU A 51 2.49 -6.60 22.75
CA LEU A 51 3.78 -7.08 23.26
C LEU A 51 4.68 -5.91 23.70
N MET A 52 4.78 -4.87 22.87
CA MET A 52 5.60 -3.70 23.18
C MET A 52 5.05 -2.91 24.37
N ASN A 53 3.74 -2.72 24.46
CA ASN A 53 3.13 -2.02 25.59
C ASN A 53 3.42 -2.71 26.92
N GLN A 54 3.48 -4.04 26.94
CA GLN A 54 3.83 -4.81 28.14
C GLN A 54 5.31 -4.68 28.53
N ALA A 55 6.18 -4.48 27.53
CA ALA A 55 7.63 -4.49 27.71
C ALA A 55 8.27 -3.10 27.79
N HIS A 56 7.52 -2.03 27.51
CA HIS A 56 8.01 -0.66 27.35
C HIS A 56 8.87 -0.18 28.53
N ASP A 57 8.36 -0.37 29.75
CA ASP A 57 9.00 0.16 30.96
C ASP A 57 10.25 -0.63 31.37
N THR A 58 10.37 -1.89 30.95
CA THR A 58 11.40 -2.81 31.43
C THR A 58 12.45 -3.16 30.39
N GLU A 59 12.09 -3.17 29.11
CA GLU A 59 12.90 -3.76 28.03
C GLU A 59 13.04 -2.83 26.82
N SER A 60 12.66 -1.56 26.91
CA SER A 60 12.72 -0.58 25.80
C SER A 60 14.13 -0.39 25.21
N ALA A 61 15.19 -0.65 25.97
CA ALA A 61 16.57 -0.59 25.49
C ALA A 61 17.08 -1.90 24.88
N CYS A 62 16.30 -2.99 24.97
CA CYS A 62 16.71 -4.29 24.46
C CYS A 62 16.59 -4.35 22.94
N THR A 63 17.55 -5.00 22.27
CA THR A 63 17.57 -5.12 20.81
C THR A 63 16.28 -5.71 20.24
N TRP A 64 15.68 -6.70 20.91
CA TRP A 64 14.44 -7.32 20.44
C TRP A 64 13.27 -6.31 20.45
N TYR A 65 13.21 -5.41 21.45
CA TYR A 65 12.18 -4.38 21.55
C TYR A 65 12.32 -3.38 20.40
N LEU A 66 13.55 -2.90 20.16
CA LEU A 66 13.83 -1.98 19.05
C LEU A 66 13.51 -2.60 17.67
N MET A 67 13.78 -3.90 17.49
CA MET A 67 13.38 -4.62 16.28
C MET A 67 11.86 -4.75 16.15
N ALA A 68 11.17 -5.03 17.26
CA ALA A 68 9.70 -5.09 17.28
C ALA A 68 9.08 -3.73 16.96
N GLU A 69 9.65 -2.63 17.49
CA GLU A 69 9.22 -1.26 17.23
C GLU A 69 9.40 -0.88 15.75
N ALA A 70 10.58 -1.16 15.19
CA ALA A 70 10.83 -0.94 13.76
C ALA A 70 9.89 -1.78 12.88
N THR A 71 9.60 -3.02 13.30
CA THR A 71 8.67 -3.90 12.57
C THR A 71 7.24 -3.38 12.63
N LEU A 72 6.77 -2.93 13.80
CA LEU A 72 5.44 -2.34 13.94
C LEU A 72 5.30 -1.08 13.07
N ALA A 73 6.32 -0.21 13.08
CA ALA A 73 6.34 0.99 12.24
C ALA A 73 6.39 0.67 10.72
N GLN A 74 6.93 -0.48 10.32
CA GLN A 74 6.84 -0.95 8.94
C GLN A 74 5.42 -1.44 8.63
N ILE A 75 4.81 -2.24 9.50
CA ILE A 75 3.44 -2.74 9.31
C ILE A 75 2.43 -1.58 9.25
N ASP A 76 2.59 -0.54 10.07
CA ASP A 76 1.73 0.64 10.02
C ASP A 76 1.79 1.32 8.65
N ARG A 77 3.00 1.55 8.12
CA ARG A 77 3.19 2.12 6.78
C ARG A 77 2.63 1.23 5.67
N ASP A 78 2.89 -0.07 5.75
CA ASP A 78 2.38 -1.04 4.80
C ASP A 78 0.84 -1.03 4.79
N LEU A 79 0.20 -0.94 5.96
CA LEU A 79 -1.26 -0.85 6.06
C LEU A 79 -1.77 0.45 5.45
N ASP A 80 -1.14 1.59 5.71
CA ASP A 80 -1.50 2.88 5.12
C ASP A 80 -1.46 2.83 3.58
N ASP A 81 -0.40 2.26 3.00
CA ASP A 81 -0.27 2.08 1.54
C ASP A 81 -1.37 1.17 0.96
N LEU A 82 -1.69 0.07 1.66
CA LEU A 82 -2.79 -0.83 1.28
C LEU A 82 -4.15 -0.13 1.34
N TYR A 83 -4.40 0.69 2.37
CA TYR A 83 -5.63 1.49 2.47
C TYR A 83 -5.72 2.53 1.37
N GLU A 84 -4.67 3.32 1.15
CA GLU A 84 -4.63 4.36 0.11
C GLU A 84 -4.89 3.75 -1.28
N TRP A 85 -4.26 2.61 -1.59
CA TRP A 85 -4.47 1.92 -2.85
C TRP A 85 -5.91 1.42 -3.01
N LEU A 86 -6.48 0.78 -1.99
CA LEU A 86 -7.86 0.28 -2.03
C LEU A 86 -8.87 1.40 -2.24
N GLU A 87 -8.71 2.51 -1.52
CA GLU A 87 -9.59 3.67 -1.67
C GLU A 87 -9.45 4.34 -3.05
N ALA A 88 -8.24 4.43 -3.60
CA ALA A 88 -8.03 4.99 -4.93
C ALA A 88 -8.73 4.15 -6.01
N ILE A 89 -8.70 2.83 -5.90
CA ILE A 89 -9.44 1.93 -6.78
C ILE A 89 -10.95 2.16 -6.66
N GLU A 90 -11.48 2.35 -5.44
CA GLU A 90 -12.90 2.65 -5.22
C GLU A 90 -13.32 4.01 -5.81
N ARG A 91 -12.44 5.02 -5.74
CA ARG A 91 -12.66 6.34 -6.37
C ARG A 91 -12.51 6.33 -7.89
N GLY A 92 -11.95 5.26 -8.47
CA GLY A 92 -11.56 5.22 -9.88
C GLY A 92 -10.35 6.11 -10.20
N ASP A 93 -9.61 6.52 -9.17
CA ASP A 93 -8.38 7.28 -9.32
C ASP A 93 -7.26 6.31 -9.73
N ALA A 94 -6.52 6.67 -10.78
CA ALA A 94 -5.22 6.05 -11.00
C ALA A 94 -4.33 6.45 -9.82
N VAL A 95 -3.98 5.50 -8.95
CA VAL A 95 -3.09 5.70 -7.81
C VAL A 95 -1.86 6.46 -8.31
N CYS A 96 -1.70 7.69 -7.80
CA CYS A 96 -0.66 8.61 -8.21
C CYS A 96 0.69 8.02 -7.78
N GLU A 97 1.48 7.52 -8.73
CA GLU A 97 2.89 7.22 -8.46
C GLU A 97 3.55 8.53 -8.01
N LYS A 98 3.83 8.65 -6.71
CA LYS A 98 4.63 9.77 -6.21
C LYS A 98 6.02 9.65 -6.86
N PRO A 99 6.50 10.68 -7.56
CA PRO A 99 7.86 10.66 -8.06
C PRO A 99 8.82 10.69 -6.87
N GLU A 100 9.61 9.64 -6.70
CA GLU A 100 10.76 9.64 -5.80
C GLU A 100 11.63 10.88 -6.11
N ARG A 101 11.91 11.67 -5.08
CA ARG A 101 12.86 12.80 -5.11
C ARG A 101 14.11 12.44 -4.34
#